data_AF-A0A9E5HKC9-F1
#
_entry.id   AF-A0A9E5HKC9-F1
#
_cell.length_a   1.000
_cell.length_b   1.000
_cell.length_c   1.000
_cell.angle_alpha   90.00
_cell.angle_beta   90.00
_cell.angle_gamma   90.00
#
_symmetry.space_group_name_H-M   'P 1'
#
loop_
_entity.id
_entity.type
_entity.pdbx_description
1 polymer ?
#
loop_
_entity_poly.entity_id
_entity_poly.type
_entity_poly.pdbx_seq_one_letter_code
_entity_poly.pdbx_strand_id
1 'polypeptide(L)' 'MQPPHDFSMKTDDVLRLELIVLRDEHRDLDQAIEALIEKGTADQLTLQRLKKKKLLLKDKIAVIEDRLTPDIIA' A
#
# COMPACT_ATOMS: atom_id res chain seq x y z
N MET A 1 2.34 19.35 -0.75
CA MET A 1 1.39 18.89 -1.76
C MET A 1 1.84 17.51 -2.23
N GLN A 2 1.16 16.44 -1.79
CA GLN A 2 1.25 15.18 -2.54
C GLN A 2 0.66 15.45 -3.94
N PRO A 3 1.29 14.94 -5.02
CA PRO A 3 0.75 15.10 -6.36
C PRO A 3 -0.66 14.53 -6.41
N PRO A 4 -1.57 15.07 -7.26
CA PRO A 4 -2.87 14.47 -7.46
C PRO A 4 -2.64 13.05 -7.94
N HIS A 5 -2.98 12.08 -7.11
CA HIS A 5 -3.07 10.71 -7.53
C HIS A 5 -4.10 10.67 -8.66
N ASP A 6 -3.64 10.55 -9.90
CA ASP A 6 -4.47 10.55 -11.12
C ASP A 6 -5.24 9.23 -11.25
N PHE A 7 -5.97 8.88 -10.20
CA PHE A 7 -6.94 7.82 -10.25
C PHE A 7 -8.17 8.30 -11.02
N SER A 8 -8.43 9.61 -11.10
CA SER A 8 -9.64 10.25 -11.67
C SER A 8 -10.13 9.66 -13.01
N MET A 9 -9.23 9.20 -13.89
CA MET A 9 -9.59 8.58 -15.18
C MET A 9 -9.87 7.06 -15.15
N LYS A 10 -9.61 6.37 -14.04
CA LYS A 10 -9.82 4.91 -13.89
C LYS A 10 -11.26 4.60 -13.48
N THR A 11 -11.85 3.58 -14.10
CA THR A 11 -13.14 2.97 -13.72
C THR A 11 -13.03 2.22 -12.40
N ASP A 12 -14.13 2.12 -11.66
CA ASP A 12 -14.19 1.44 -10.36
C ASP A 12 -13.68 0.00 -10.39
N ASP A 13 -13.94 -0.75 -11.47
CA ASP A 13 -13.44 -2.13 -11.62
C ASP A 13 -11.92 -2.18 -11.73
N VAL A 14 -11.32 -1.20 -12.41
CA VAL A 14 -9.84 -1.08 -12.51
C VAL A 14 -9.25 -0.74 -11.15
N LEU A 15 -9.89 0.16 -10.41
CA LEU A 15 -9.47 0.53 -9.06
C LEU A 15 -9.58 -0.63 -8.07
N ARG A 16 -10.64 -1.45 -8.18
CA ARG A 16 -10.79 -2.67 -7.36
C ARG A 16 -9.70 -3.69 -7.65
N LEU A 17 -9.36 -3.89 -8.92
CA LEU A 17 -8.24 -4.76 -9.29
C LEU A 17 -6.90 -4.23 -8.75
N GLU A 18 -6.64 -2.94 -8.92
CA GLU A 18 -5.44 -2.28 -8.41
C GLU A 18 -5.38 -2.34 -6.88
N LEU A 19 -6.51 -2.18 -6.19
CA LEU A 19 -6.61 -2.34 -4.74
C LEU A 19 -6.22 -3.75 -4.29
N ILE A 20 -6.67 -4.80 -5.00
CA ILE A 20 -6.29 -6.19 -4.71
C ILE A 20 -4.78 -6.36 -4.84
N VAL A 21 -4.20 -5.90 -5.96
CA VAL A 21 -2.76 -5.99 -6.21
C VAL A 21 -1.96 -5.26 -5.14
N LEU A 22 -2.34 -4.02 -4.82
CA LEU A 22 -1.65 -3.22 -3.81
C LEU A 22 -1.75 -3.85 -2.40
N ARG A 23 -2.89 -4.47 -2.06
CA ARG A 23 -3.08 -5.18 -0.79
C ARG A 23 -2.21 -6.43 -0.71
N ASP A 24 -2.11 -7.21 -1.79
CA ASP A 24 -1.21 -8.36 -1.86
C ASP A 24 0.26 -7.91 -1.76
N GLU A 25 0.69 -6.91 -2.54
CA GLU A 25 2.05 -6.35 -2.45
C GLU A 25 2.37 -5.84 -1.03
N HIS A 26 1.40 -5.19 -0.37
CA HIS A 26 1.57 -4.71 1.00
C HIS A 26 1.74 -5.88 1.99
N ARG A 27 0.97 -6.97 1.84
CA ARG A 27 1.09 -8.16 2.67
C ARG A 27 2.43 -8.86 2.47
N ASP A 28 2.85 -9.03 1.21
CA ASP A 28 4.11 -9.68 0.88
C ASP A 28 5.30 -8.87 1.42
N LEU A 29 5.24 -7.54 1.32
CA LEU A 29 6.25 -6.66 1.90
C LEU A 29 6.29 -6.77 3.43
N ASP A 30 5.15 -6.95 4.08
CA ASP A 30 5.10 -7.15 5.53
C ASP A 30 5.77 -8.46 5.96
N GLN A 31 5.41 -9.56 5.29
CA GLN A 31 6.02 -10.86 5.53
C GLN A 31 7.54 -10.84 5.28
N ALA A 32 7.98 -10.12 4.24
CA ALA A 32 9.40 -9.94 3.98
C ALA A 32 10.11 -9.16 5.09
N ILE A 33 9.47 -8.11 5.63
CA ILE A 33 10.01 -7.35 6.76
C ILE A 33 10.10 -8.23 8.01
N GLU A 34 9.04 -8.98 8.34
CA GLU A 34 9.02 -9.90 9.48
C GLU A 34 10.11 -10.96 9.37
N ALA A 35 10.22 -11.64 8.22
CA ALA A 35 11.24 -12.65 7.99
C ALA A 35 12.66 -12.08 8.09
N LEU A 36 12.88 -10.82 7.67
CA LEU A 36 14.16 -10.14 7.78
C LEU A 36 14.50 -9.75 9.23
N ILE A 37 13.49 -9.38 10.02
CA ILE A 37 13.64 -9.10 11.46
C ILE A 37 13.95 -10.40 12.21
N GLU A 38 13.20 -11.47 11.96
CA GLU A 38 13.39 -12.77 12.60
C GLU A 38 14.77 -13.37 12.31
N LYS A 39 15.24 -13.26 11.06
CA LYS A 39 16.59 -13.73 10.68
C LYS A 39 17.69 -12.89 11.32
N GLY A 40 17.41 -11.66 11.76
CA GLY A 40 18.41 -10.74 12.30
C GLY A 40 19.50 -10.31 11.31
N THR A 41 19.36 -10.65 10.02
CA THR A 41 20.36 -10.39 8.98
C THR A 41 20.18 -9.03 8.30
N ALA A 42 19.11 -8.31 8.60
CA ALA A 42 18.78 -7.06 7.94
C ALA A 42 19.34 -5.85 8.68
N ASP A 43 20.10 -5.02 7.95
CA ASP A 43 20.55 -3.73 8.44
C ASP A 43 19.37 -2.77 8.71
N GLN A 44 19.51 -1.90 9.70
CA GLN A 44 18.53 -0.89 10.09
C GLN A 44 18.10 0.01 8.91
N LEU A 45 19.03 0.35 8.00
CA LEU A 45 18.71 1.15 6.81
C LEU A 45 17.78 0.40 5.86
N THR A 46 18.00 -0.90 5.68
CA THR A 46 17.17 -1.77 4.83
C THR A 46 15.76 -1.86 5.39
N LEU A 47 15.63 -2.13 6.70
CA LEU A 47 14.35 -2.18 7.39
C LEU A 47 13.59 -0.85 7.30
N GLN A 48 14.28 0.28 7.47
CA GLN A 48 13.66 1.61 7.32
C GLN A 48 13.13 1.85 5.90
N ARG A 49 13.89 1.47 4.86
CA ARG A 49 13.44 1.60 3.46
C ARG A 49 12.22 0.74 3.17
N LEU A 50 12.20 -0.51 3.66
CA LEU A 50 11.06 -1.41 3.48
C LEU A 50 9.83 -0.91 4.22
N LYS A 51 9.96 -0.46 5.46
CA LYS A 51 8.86 0.16 6.22
C LYS A 51 8.31 1.41 5.54
N LYS A 52 9.18 2.25 4.96
CA LYS A 52 8.75 3.42 4.17
C LYS A 52 7.97 3.01 2.92
N LYS A 53 8.42 1.97 2.21
CA LYS A 53 7.66 1.41 1.06
C LYS A 53 6.29 0.88 1.50
N LYS A 54 6.22 0.16 2.63
CA LYS A 54 4.97 -0.35 3.21
C LYS A 54 4.00 0.78 3.52
N LEU A 55 4.50 1.88 4.12
CA LEU A 55 3.69 3.07 4.39
C LEU A 55 3.12 3.69 3.10
N LEU A 56 3.94 3.83 2.06
CA LEU A 56 3.47 4.37 0.77
C LEU A 56 2.42 3.48 0.10
N LEU A 57 2.54 2.15 0.21
CA LEU A 57 1.51 1.23 -0.29
C LEU A 57 0.20 1.40 0.51
N LYS A 58 0.29 1.49 1.83
CA LYS A 58 -0.87 1.76 2.70
C LYS A 58 -1.56 3.07 2.34
N ASP A 59 -0.81 4.14 2.12
CA ASP A 59 -1.37 5.45 1.74
C ASP A 59 -2.10 5.36 0.38
N LYS A 60 -1.54 4.65 -0.60
CA LYS A 60 -2.19 4.41 -1.90
C LYS A 60 -3.47 3.59 -1.78
N ILE A 61 -3.43 2.54 -0.95
CA ILE A 61 -4.60 1.70 -0.65
C ILE A 61 -5.71 2.57 -0.07
N ALA A 62 -5.40 3.39 0.93
CA ALA A 62 -6.38 4.28 1.56
C ALA A 62 -7.03 5.25 0.55
N VAL A 63 -6.24 5.85 -0.34
CA VAL A 63 -6.78 6.75 -1.38
C VAL A 63 -7.73 6.03 -2.35
N ILE A 64 -7.42 4.79 -2.72
CA ILE A 64 -8.28 3.99 -3.61
C ILE A 64 -9.53 3.50 -2.87
N GLU A 65 -9.38 3.09 -1.61
CA GLU A 65 -10.49 2.70 -0.73
C GLU A 65 -11.45 3.86 -0.53
N ASP A 66 -10.97 5.05 -0.12
CA ASP A 66 -11.79 6.26 0.07
C ASP A 66 -12.60 6.61 -1.19
N ARG A 67 -12.02 6.38 -2.38
CA ARG A 67 -12.71 6.62 -3.65
C ARG A 67 -13.74 5.54 -3.99
N LEU A 68 -13.55 4.29 -3.56
CA LEU A 68 -14.45 3.17 -3.81
C LEU A 68 -15.54 3.01 -2.73
N THR A 69 -15.33 3.57 -1.54
CA THR A 69 -16.27 3.51 -0.40
C THR A 69 -16.90 4.87 -0.01
N PRO A 70 -17.18 5.83 -0.93
CA PRO A 70 -17.72 7.13 -0.53
C PRO A 70 -19.10 7.05 0.15
N ASP A 71 -19.82 5.93 0.04
CA ASP A 71 -21.21 5.74 0.51
C ASP A 71 -21.39 4.94 1.82
N ILE A 72 -20.33 4.52 2.52
CA ILE A 72 -20.47 3.67 3.74
C ILE A 72 -20.33 4.46 5.06
N ILE A 73 -19.92 5.73 4.99
CA ILE A 73 -19.79 6.63 6.14
C ILE A 73 -20.70 7.86 5.92
N ALA A 74 -22.02 7.66 5.97
CA ALA A 74 -23.05 8.69 6.04
C ALA A 74 -24.07 8.34 7.14
#